data_AF-A0A2T2VRP8-F1
#
_entry.id   AF-A0A2T2VRP8-F1
#
_cell.length_a   1.000
_cell.length_b   1.000
_cell.length_c   1.000
_cell.angle_alpha   90.00
_cell.angle_beta   90.00
_cell.angle_gamma   90.00
#
_symmetry.space_group_name_H-M   'P 1'
#
loop_
_entity.id
_entity.type
_entity.pdbx_description
1 polymer ?
#
loop_
_entity_poly.entity_id
_entity_poly.type
_entity_poly.pdbx_seq_one_letter_code
_entity_poly.pdbx_strand_id
1 'polypeptide(L)'
;MTNCPISDFDEEKYEKLTNDLDEIFPNCPFNISCIEDIKELDETFTEEKTIIIKDDRASETNYYYSEFNKNQLAQYVDYLVIKQKDNKPITLRQILTEMSNSPHYNDEVVIGDDHRFLEFFEQNTDIEYTMFFGS
;
A
#
# COMPACT_ATOMS: atom_id res chain seq x y z
N MET A 1 25.65 20.74 -24.37
CA MET A 1 25.27 20.30 -23.03
C MET A 1 23.76 20.42 -22.97
N THR A 2 23.07 19.29 -23.00
CA THR A 2 21.60 19.21 -23.05
C THR A 2 21.08 19.41 -21.63
N ASN A 3 20.29 20.46 -21.40
CA ASN A 3 19.56 20.66 -20.16
C ASN A 3 18.60 19.47 -19.97
N CYS A 4 18.81 18.70 -18.91
CA CYS A 4 17.80 17.79 -18.40
C CYS A 4 16.77 18.67 -17.67
N PRO A 5 15.48 18.67 -18.03
CA PRO A 5 14.51 19.41 -17.26
C PRO A 5 14.43 18.76 -15.88
N ILE A 6 14.70 19.55 -14.84
CA ILE A 6 14.21 19.24 -13.50
C ILE A 6 12.70 19.09 -13.68
N SER A 7 12.14 17.90 -13.42
CA SER A 7 10.70 17.77 -13.33
C SER A 7 10.29 18.65 -12.17
N ASP A 8 9.68 19.80 -12.45
CA ASP A 8 9.18 20.68 -11.41
C ASP A 8 8.11 19.90 -10.65
N PHE A 9 8.41 19.53 -9.41
CA PHE A 9 7.45 18.91 -8.50
C PHE A 9 6.27 19.88 -8.34
N ASP A 10 5.09 19.43 -8.74
CA ASP A 10 3.86 20.20 -8.61
C ASP A 10 3.27 19.99 -7.21
N GLU A 11 3.72 20.83 -6.28
CA GLU A 11 3.31 20.80 -4.87
C GLU A 11 1.79 20.95 -4.70
N GLU A 12 1.15 21.79 -5.51
CA GLU A 12 -0.31 22.02 -5.44
C GLU A 12 -1.08 20.76 -5.89
N LYS A 13 -0.63 20.10 -6.97
CA LYS A 13 -1.20 18.82 -7.41
C LYS A 13 -1.04 17.75 -6.31
N TYR A 14 0.14 17.67 -5.70
CA TYR A 14 0.44 16.68 -4.66
C TYR A 14 -0.40 16.91 -3.39
N GLU A 15 -0.48 18.16 -2.91
CA GLU A 15 -1.29 18.51 -1.75
C GLU A 15 -2.76 18.22 -2.00
N LYS A 16 -3.27 18.55 -3.19
CA LYS A 16 -4.64 18.21 -3.57
C LYS A 16 -4.89 16.71 -3.57
N LEU A 17 -4.01 15.91 -4.17
CA LEU A 17 -4.14 14.45 -4.20
C LEU A 17 -4.13 13.86 -2.78
N THR A 18 -3.24 14.35 -1.92
CA THR A 18 -3.14 13.92 -0.51
C THR A 18 -4.45 14.21 0.24
N ASN A 19 -4.99 15.44 0.10
CA ASN A 19 -6.26 15.81 0.74
C ASN A 19 -7.44 14.98 0.22
N ASP A 20 -7.53 14.75 -1.09
CA ASP A 20 -8.58 13.91 -1.68
C ASP A 20 -8.49 12.47 -1.14
N LEU A 21 -7.28 11.92 -1.00
CA LEU A 21 -7.03 10.59 -0.44
C LEU A 21 -7.43 10.49 1.03
N ASP A 22 -7.10 11.50 1.84
CA ASP A 22 -7.50 11.58 3.24
C ASP A 22 -9.03 11.68 3.40
N GLU A 23 -9.73 12.39 2.49
CA GLU A 23 -11.19 12.42 2.49
C GLU A 23 -11.82 11.07 2.12
N ILE A 24 -11.22 10.33 1.18
CA ILE A 24 -11.71 9.01 0.72
C ILE A 24 -11.42 7.92 1.76
N PHE A 25 -10.24 7.97 2.39
CA PHE A 25 -9.74 6.96 3.33
C PHE A 25 -9.37 7.59 4.68
N PRO A 26 -10.32 8.20 5.41
CA PRO A 26 -10.03 9.04 6.59
C PRO A 26 -9.42 8.30 7.80
N ASN A 27 -9.43 6.96 7.78
CA ASN A 27 -8.84 6.13 8.82
C ASN A 27 -7.72 5.22 8.28
N CYS A 28 -7.13 5.57 7.12
CA CYS A 28 -6.03 4.80 6.57
C CYS A 28 -4.81 4.89 7.51
N PRO A 29 -4.28 3.76 8.03
CA PRO A 29 -3.17 3.78 8.98
C PRO A 29 -1.79 4.00 8.34
N PHE A 30 -1.76 4.26 7.03
CA PHE A 30 -0.56 4.51 6.22
C PHE A 30 -0.86 5.57 5.15
N ASN A 31 0.18 6.17 4.59
CA ASN A 31 0.08 7.13 3.50
C ASN A 31 0.01 6.39 2.16
N ILE A 32 -0.86 6.84 1.26
CA ILE A 32 -1.01 6.27 -0.08
C ILE A 32 -0.15 7.11 -1.05
N SER A 33 0.90 6.52 -1.60
CA SER A 33 1.87 7.18 -2.49
C SER A 33 2.10 6.42 -3.80
N CYS A 34 1.21 5.48 -4.11
CA CYS A 34 1.31 4.60 -5.27
C CYS A 34 0.51 5.06 -6.50
N ILE A 35 -0.04 6.28 -6.48
CA ILE A 35 -0.84 6.87 -7.57
C ILE A 35 -0.50 8.34 -7.78
N GLU A 36 -0.82 8.88 -8.96
CA GLU A 36 -0.62 10.28 -9.32
C GLU A 36 -1.94 11.03 -9.64
N ASP A 37 -3.05 10.31 -9.87
CA ASP A 37 -4.41 10.83 -10.09
C ASP A 37 -5.44 9.95 -9.36
N ILE A 38 -6.40 10.57 -8.67
CA ILE A 38 -7.50 9.89 -7.97
C ILE A 38 -8.32 8.94 -8.85
N LYS A 39 -8.32 9.13 -10.18
CA LYS A 39 -9.03 8.26 -11.12
C LYS A 39 -8.45 6.85 -11.16
N GLU A 40 -7.15 6.69 -10.89
CA GLU A 40 -6.47 5.39 -10.85
C GLU A 40 -7.09 4.44 -9.81
N LEU A 41 -7.74 5.00 -8.77
CA LEU A 41 -8.45 4.23 -7.75
C LEU A 41 -9.56 3.35 -8.35
N ASP A 42 -10.22 3.81 -9.40
CA ASP A 42 -11.38 3.14 -10.01
C ASP A 42 -11.04 2.38 -11.29
N GLU A 43 -9.78 2.42 -11.72
CA GLU A 43 -9.30 1.62 -12.83
C GLU A 43 -9.19 0.14 -12.43
N THR A 44 -9.29 -0.74 -13.41
CA THR A 44 -9.07 -2.18 -13.20
C THR A 44 -7.64 -2.40 -12.74
N PHE A 45 -7.46 -2.91 -11.52
CA PHE A 45 -6.17 -3.38 -11.03
C PHE A 45 -5.90 -4.81 -11.55
N THR A 46 -6.91 -5.67 -11.50
CA THR A 46 -6.84 -7.04 -12.04
C THR A 46 -8.21 -7.61 -12.38
N GLU A 47 -8.22 -8.50 -13.38
CA GLU A 47 -9.38 -9.28 -13.81
C GLU A 47 -9.55 -10.59 -13.03
N GLU A 48 -8.59 -10.92 -12.16
CA GLU A 48 -8.64 -12.12 -11.35
C GLU A 48 -9.81 -12.08 -10.35
N LYS A 49 -10.41 -13.25 -10.10
CA LYS A 49 -11.55 -13.36 -9.18
C LYS A 49 -11.15 -13.16 -7.73
N THR A 50 -9.90 -13.49 -7.40
CA THR A 50 -9.36 -13.42 -6.07
C THR A 50 -7.86 -13.18 -6.17
N ILE A 51 -7.36 -12.24 -5.38
CA ILE A 51 -5.93 -11.99 -5.22
C ILE A 51 -5.57 -12.01 -3.74
N ILE A 52 -4.27 -12.14 -3.48
CA ILE A 52 -3.64 -12.07 -2.19
C ILE A 52 -2.72 -10.85 -2.21
N ILE A 53 -2.91 -9.96 -1.25
CA ILE A 53 -2.02 -8.83 -0.98
C ILE A 53 -1.17 -9.21 0.24
N LYS A 54 0.13 -9.28 0.05
CA LYS A 54 1.10 -9.64 1.08
C LYS A 54 1.76 -8.40 1.66
N ASP A 55 1.74 -8.29 2.99
CA ASP A 55 2.57 -7.36 3.76
C ASP A 55 3.71 -8.14 4.41
N ASP A 56 4.95 -7.92 3.97
CA ASP A 56 6.14 -8.54 4.55
C ASP A 56 7.13 -7.54 5.15
N ARG A 57 6.65 -6.34 5.48
CA ARG A 57 7.43 -5.32 6.18
C ARG A 57 8.03 -5.82 7.50
N ALA A 58 7.38 -6.78 8.15
CA ALA A 58 7.87 -7.48 9.34
C ALA A 58 9.13 -8.32 9.04
N SER A 59 10.24 -7.64 8.76
CA SER A 59 11.55 -8.19 8.43
C SER A 59 12.59 -7.67 9.41
N GLU A 60 13.66 -8.46 9.62
CA GLU A 60 14.76 -8.05 10.52
C GLU A 60 15.45 -6.75 10.06
N THR A 61 15.35 -6.41 8.77
CA THR A 61 15.88 -5.17 8.20
C THR A 61 15.06 -3.95 8.65
N ASN A 62 13.75 -3.98 8.46
CA ASN A 62 12.88 -2.85 8.85
C ASN A 62 12.83 -2.69 10.37
N TYR A 63 12.91 -3.80 11.09
CA TYR A 63 12.79 -3.85 12.55
C TYR A 63 14.14 -3.96 13.27
N TYR A 64 15.23 -3.53 12.62
CA TYR A 64 16.59 -3.71 13.12
C TYR A 64 16.81 -3.21 14.56
N TYR A 65 16.14 -2.12 14.95
CA TYR A 65 16.26 -1.52 16.30
C TYR A 65 15.27 -2.07 17.34
N SER A 66 14.36 -2.97 16.95
CA SER A 66 13.28 -3.48 17.83
C SER A 66 13.64 -4.70 18.68
N GLU A 67 14.87 -5.23 18.53
CA GLU A 67 15.35 -6.46 19.17
C GLU A 67 14.53 -7.73 18.86
N PHE A 68 13.57 -7.68 17.94
CA PHE A 68 12.81 -8.85 17.51
C PHE A 68 13.66 -9.78 16.63
N ASN A 69 13.54 -11.08 16.87
CA ASN A 69 14.08 -12.09 15.95
C ASN A 69 13.08 -12.45 14.85
N LYS A 70 13.58 -13.05 13.77
CA LYS A 70 12.76 -13.52 12.64
C LYS A 70 11.48 -14.28 13.00
N ASN A 71 11.49 -15.13 14.02
CA ASN A 71 10.31 -15.91 14.39
C ASN A 71 9.23 -15.03 15.06
N GLN A 72 9.64 -14.02 15.82
CA GLN A 72 8.73 -13.03 16.40
C GLN A 72 8.15 -12.12 15.31
N LEU A 73 8.94 -11.78 14.30
CA LEU A 73 8.48 -10.94 13.19
C LEU A 73 7.54 -11.67 12.23
N ALA A 74 7.73 -12.97 12.05
CA ALA A 74 6.90 -13.78 11.15
C ALA A 74 5.39 -13.76 11.49
N GLN A 75 5.01 -13.44 12.74
CA GLN A 75 3.61 -13.32 13.14
C GLN A 75 2.94 -12.03 12.63
N TYR A 76 3.73 -11.06 12.17
CA TYR A 76 3.27 -9.78 11.63
C TYR A 76 3.40 -9.71 10.10
N VAL A 77 3.59 -10.85 9.44
CA VAL A 77 3.40 -10.95 7.98
C VAL A 77 1.91 -11.22 7.75
N ASP A 78 1.26 -10.37 6.95
CA ASP A 78 -0.16 -10.50 6.64
C ASP A 78 -0.40 -10.87 5.18
N TYR A 79 -1.50 -11.59 4.97
CA TYR A 79 -1.96 -12.04 3.66
C TYR A 79 -3.45 -11.72 3.52
N LEU A 80 -3.73 -10.54 2.99
CA LEU A 80 -5.09 -10.06 2.81
C LEU A 80 -5.68 -10.63 1.52
N VAL A 81 -6.77 -11.39 1.64
CA VAL A 81 -7.47 -11.98 0.48
C VAL A 81 -8.55 -11.03 -0.03
N ILE A 82 -8.39 -10.54 -1.25
CA ILE A 82 -9.34 -9.65 -1.92
C ILE A 82 -10.10 -10.44 -2.98
N LYS A 83 -11.44 -10.33 -2.99
CA LYS A 83 -12.30 -11.03 -3.95
C LYS A 83 -13.11 -10.04 -4.77
N GLN A 84 -13.35 -10.36 -6.03
CA GLN A 84 -14.29 -9.58 -6.85
C GLN A 84 -15.64 -9.43 -6.16
N LYS A 85 -16.24 -8.24 -6.30
CA LYS A 85 -17.60 -7.93 -5.84
C LYS A 85 -18.51 -7.81 -7.06
N ASP A 86 -19.63 -8.53 -7.05
CA ASP A 86 -20.63 -8.50 -8.13
C ASP A 86 -20.07 -8.83 -9.54
N ASN A 87 -19.08 -9.72 -9.63
CA ASN A 87 -18.34 -10.06 -10.86
C ASN A 87 -17.72 -8.85 -11.58
N LYS A 88 -17.40 -7.78 -10.84
CA LYS A 88 -16.61 -6.66 -11.36
C LYS A 88 -15.12 -6.87 -11.11
N PRO A 89 -14.24 -6.36 -11.98
CA PRO A 89 -12.79 -6.40 -11.76
C PRO A 89 -12.41 -5.78 -10.41
N ILE A 90 -11.30 -6.24 -9.82
CA ILE A 90 -10.79 -5.68 -8.57
C ILE A 90 -10.10 -4.35 -8.93
N THR A 91 -10.45 -3.29 -8.21
CA THR A 91 -9.84 -1.95 -8.37
C THR A 91 -8.89 -1.63 -7.22
N LEU A 92 -8.03 -0.64 -7.41
CA LEU A 92 -7.15 -0.17 -6.35
C LEU A 92 -7.95 0.39 -5.16
N ARG A 93 -9.07 1.10 -5.41
CA ARG A 93 -9.99 1.56 -4.36
C ARG A 93 -10.43 0.40 -3.48
N GLN A 94 -10.80 -0.73 -4.08
CA GLN A 94 -11.23 -1.91 -3.33
C GLN A 94 -10.09 -2.43 -2.44
N ILE A 95 -8.89 -2.58 -3.00
CA ILE A 95 -7.71 -3.07 -2.26
C ILE A 95 -7.43 -2.15 -1.05
N LEU A 96 -7.30 -0.84 -1.29
CA LEU A 96 -7.03 0.15 -0.24
C LEU A 96 -8.13 0.21 0.82
N THR A 97 -9.40 0.03 0.42
CA THR A 97 -10.52 -0.05 1.38
C THR A 97 -10.38 -1.25 2.29
N GLU A 98 -10.07 -2.43 1.76
CA GLU A 98 -9.93 -3.65 2.57
C GLU A 98 -8.67 -3.57 3.46
N MET A 99 -7.58 -3.00 2.95
CA MET A 99 -6.37 -2.74 3.75
C MET A 99 -6.64 -1.76 4.89
N SER A 100 -7.29 -0.63 4.63
CA SER A 100 -7.61 0.39 5.65
C SER A 100 -8.49 -0.17 6.78
N ASN A 101 -9.27 -1.20 6.50
CA ASN A 101 -10.15 -1.85 7.47
C ASN A 101 -9.52 -3.11 8.12
N SER A 102 -8.32 -3.52 7.70
CA SER A 102 -7.65 -4.68 8.27
C SER A 102 -7.05 -4.34 9.64
N PRO A 103 -7.24 -5.21 10.66
CA PRO A 103 -6.65 -5.00 11.98
C PRO A 103 -5.13 -5.06 11.96
N HIS A 104 -4.52 -5.74 10.96
CA HIS A 104 -3.08 -5.87 10.80
C HIS A 104 -2.38 -4.50 10.74
N TYR A 105 -2.88 -3.59 9.92
CA TYR A 105 -2.26 -2.26 9.77
C TYR A 105 -2.53 -1.33 10.95
N ASN A 106 -3.37 -1.74 11.90
CA ASN A 106 -3.59 -1.04 13.16
C ASN A 106 -2.77 -1.65 14.33
N ASP A 107 -1.95 -2.68 14.06
CA ASP A 107 -1.09 -3.30 15.07
C ASP A 107 0.08 -2.36 15.42
N GLU A 108 0.34 -2.18 16.72
CA GLU A 108 1.37 -1.25 17.22
C GLU A 108 2.78 -1.61 16.72
N VAL A 109 3.07 -2.89 16.50
CA VAL A 109 4.36 -3.31 15.93
C VAL A 109 4.44 -2.88 14.48
N VAL A 110 3.38 -3.13 13.70
CA VAL A 110 3.30 -2.74 12.28
C VAL A 110 3.36 -1.23 12.09
N ILE A 111 2.69 -0.46 12.95
CA ILE A 111 2.75 1.02 12.97
C ILE A 111 4.11 1.55 13.44
N GLY A 112 4.79 0.77 14.28
CA GLY A 112 6.15 1.06 14.76
C GLY A 112 7.21 1.01 13.66
N ASP A 113 6.87 0.50 12.48
CA ASP A 113 7.67 0.68 11.28
C ASP A 113 7.57 2.13 10.79
N ASP A 114 8.71 2.76 10.55
CA ASP A 114 8.77 4.10 9.95
C ASP A 114 8.47 4.06 8.44
N HIS A 115 8.37 2.87 7.83
CA HIS A 115 7.93 2.71 6.45
C HIS A 115 6.39 2.83 6.31
N ARG A 116 5.92 4.08 6.17
CA ARG A 116 4.49 4.43 6.17
C ARG A 116 3.92 4.82 4.82
N PHE A 117 4.75 5.01 3.80
CA PHE A 117 4.29 5.39 2.46
C PHE A 117 4.12 4.15 1.60
N LEU A 118 2.88 3.75 1.27
CA LEU A 118 2.64 2.69 0.29
C LEU A 118 3.01 3.19 -1.10
N GLU A 119 4.15 2.74 -1.63
CA GLU A 119 4.74 3.27 -2.87
C GLU A 119 4.33 2.47 -4.10
N PHE A 120 4.23 1.14 -4.01
CA PHE A 120 3.81 0.29 -5.13
C PHE A 120 3.44 -1.13 -4.69
N PHE A 121 2.91 -1.90 -5.64
CA PHE A 121 2.64 -3.32 -5.53
C PHE A 121 3.52 -4.07 -6.54
N GLU A 122 4.34 -5.01 -6.07
CA GLU A 122 5.08 -5.93 -6.92
C GLU A 122 4.23 -7.18 -7.17
N GLN A 123 4.03 -7.53 -8.43
CA GLN A 123 3.33 -8.76 -8.79
C GLN A 123 4.28 -9.96 -8.72
N ASN A 124 4.04 -10.88 -7.78
CA ASN A 124 4.81 -12.11 -7.66
C ASN A 124 4.27 -13.23 -8.56
N THR A 125 2.94 -13.31 -8.65
CA THR A 125 2.21 -14.28 -9.48
C THR A 125 0.94 -13.62 -10.04
N ASP A 126 0.19 -14.34 -10.87
CA ASP A 126 -1.09 -13.84 -11.41
C ASP A 126 -2.08 -13.38 -10.31
N ILE A 127 -1.98 -13.97 -9.11
CA ILE A 127 -2.93 -13.72 -8.00
C ILE A 127 -2.26 -13.21 -6.72
N GLU A 128 -0.95 -12.97 -6.70
CA GLU A 128 -0.24 -12.53 -5.48
C GLU A 128 0.59 -11.28 -5.76
N TYR A 129 0.41 -10.28 -4.90
CA TYR A 129 1.12 -9.01 -4.95
C TYR A 129 1.76 -8.73 -3.58
N THR A 130 3.05 -8.38 -3.54
CA THR A 130 3.71 -7.85 -2.34
C THR A 130 3.64 -6.33 -2.36
N MET A 131 3.34 -5.73 -1.22
CA MET A 131 3.37 -4.27 -1.08
C MET A 131 4.74 -3.78 -0.67
N PHE A 132 5.11 -2.62 -1.17
CA PHE A 132 6.33 -1.93 -0.79
C PHE A 132 6.01 -0.61 -0.13
N PHE A 133 6.59 -0.41 1.05
CA PHE A 133 6.47 0.84 1.78
C PHE A 133 7.81 1.54 1.91
N GLY A 134 7.83 2.84 1.66
CA GLY A 134 8.97 3.74 1.87
C GLY A 134 8.90 4.47 3.22
N SER A 135 10.04 5.02 3.63
CA SER A 135 10.22 5.88 4.82
C SER A 135 10.25 7.36 4.47
#